data_AF-A0A098YSD6-F1
#
_entry.id   AF-A0A098YSD6-F1
#
_cell.length_a   1.000
_cell.length_b   1.000
_cell.length_c   1.000
_cell.angle_alpha   90.00
_cell.angle_beta   90.00
_cell.angle_gamma   90.00
#
_symmetry.space_group_name_H-M   'P 1'
#
loop_
_entity.id
_entity.type
_entity.pdbx_description
1 polymer ?
#
loop_
_entity_poly.entity_id
_entity_poly.type
_entity_poly.pdbx_seq_one_letter_code
_entity_poly.pdbx_strand_id
1 'polypeptide(L)'
;MKVHKMYEPEDKLISIIGDNYSVLQSLGSFGINLGFGDKTVREVCESQNVDTYTFLAIVNLTINGYKGDEDSNELNIPTLIQYLRASHSYYLDFQLPFIRKELTGALDETNNLARLILRLYDEYAHSIRNHMRYEEKNVFPYVDDLLNGKINETYDIETYSKHHGQTDLKLKELKNIIIKYLPSNGLRNNQLTATLYDIYNCEQWLTLHSMVEDEIFIPAIRHIEKKLRQSDVSIKISSMLSQVPHSQEILSEREKEVIVSLVQGMTNKEIADHLFISINTVITHRRNIARKLQIHSPSGLTIYAIVNNLIDIRNVKL
;
A
#
# COMPACT_ATOMS: atom_id res chain seq x y z
N MET A 1 -23.94 -25.73 -4.67
CA MET A 1 -22.53 -25.32 -4.53
C MET A 1 -22.11 -24.75 -5.87
N LYS A 2 -21.86 -23.43 -6.00
CA LYS A 2 -21.17 -22.92 -7.19
C LYS A 2 -19.76 -23.52 -7.14
N VAL A 3 -19.36 -24.21 -8.19
CA VAL A 3 -17.99 -24.70 -8.33
C VAL A 3 -17.12 -23.46 -8.49
N HIS A 4 -16.32 -23.14 -7.47
CA HIS A 4 -15.34 -22.06 -7.55
C HIS A 4 -14.24 -22.52 -8.51
N LYS A 5 -14.40 -22.23 -9.80
CA LYS A 5 -13.33 -22.41 -10.77
C LYS A 5 -12.41 -21.20 -10.64
N MET A 6 -11.22 -21.41 -10.10
CA MET A 6 -10.16 -20.40 -10.15
C MET A 6 -9.74 -20.24 -11.60
N TYR A 7 -9.80 -19.00 -12.10
CA TYR A 7 -9.39 -18.68 -13.45
C TYR A 7 -7.89 -18.49 -13.52
N GLU A 8 -7.29 -19.05 -14.57
CA GLU A 8 -5.85 -19.10 -14.78
C GLU A 8 -5.45 -18.36 -16.07
N PRO A 9 -4.17 -17.97 -16.24
CA PRO A 9 -3.72 -17.24 -17.43
C PRO A 9 -4.00 -17.95 -18.77
N GLU A 10 -4.03 -19.29 -18.76
CA GLU A 10 -4.23 -20.12 -19.95
C GLU A 10 -5.70 -20.43 -20.23
N ASP A 11 -6.63 -20.02 -19.35
CA ASP A 11 -8.05 -20.08 -19.66
C ASP A 11 -8.38 -19.15 -20.84
N LYS A 12 -9.30 -19.58 -21.71
CA LYS A 12 -9.82 -18.70 -22.76
C LYS A 12 -10.70 -17.60 -22.14
N LEU A 13 -10.46 -16.35 -22.52
CA LEU A 13 -11.24 -15.22 -21.97
C LEU A 13 -12.74 -15.33 -22.30
N ILE A 14 -13.08 -15.88 -23.47
CA ILE A 14 -14.48 -16.14 -23.84
C ILE A 14 -15.17 -17.16 -22.93
N SER A 15 -14.42 -18.14 -22.40
CA SER A 15 -14.98 -19.13 -21.45
C SER A 15 -15.30 -18.47 -20.12
N ILE A 16 -14.45 -17.56 -19.64
CA ILE A 16 -14.67 -16.82 -18.39
C ILE A 16 -15.94 -15.96 -18.49
N ILE A 17 -16.13 -15.26 -19.61
CA ILE A 17 -17.34 -14.47 -19.86
C ILE A 17 -18.57 -15.37 -19.99
N GLY A 18 -18.42 -16.56 -20.57
CA GLY A 18 -19.50 -17.55 -20.66
C GLY A 18 -19.93 -18.07 -19.29
N ASP A 19 -18.97 -18.31 -18.39
CA ASP A 19 -19.22 -18.74 -17.02
C ASP A 19 -19.88 -17.61 -16.19
N ASN A 20 -19.42 -16.37 -16.40
CA ASN A 20 -20.01 -15.19 -15.77
C ASN A 20 -19.91 -13.93 -16.66
N TYR A 21 -21.04 -13.55 -17.26
CA TYR A 21 -21.12 -12.38 -18.15
C TYR A 21 -20.83 -11.06 -17.43
N SER A 22 -20.84 -11.04 -16.10
CA SER A 22 -20.50 -9.85 -15.32
C SER A 22 -19.10 -9.35 -15.67
N VAL A 23 -18.15 -10.25 -15.99
CA VAL A 23 -16.77 -9.92 -16.38
C VAL A 23 -16.68 -8.80 -17.44
N LEU A 24 -17.68 -8.71 -18.34
CA LEU A 24 -17.76 -7.67 -19.36
C LEU A 24 -17.60 -6.25 -18.79
N GLN A 25 -18.15 -5.98 -17.61
CA GLN A 25 -18.00 -4.66 -16.97
C GLN A 25 -16.57 -4.44 -16.47
N SER A 26 -15.94 -5.47 -15.90
CA SER A 26 -14.53 -5.41 -15.49
C SER A 26 -13.58 -5.20 -16.68
N LEU A 27 -13.87 -5.81 -17.85
CA LEU A 27 -13.05 -5.62 -19.06
C LEU A 27 -12.95 -4.15 -19.45
N GLY A 28 -14.07 -3.42 -19.42
CA GLY A 28 -14.11 -1.99 -19.70
C GLY A 28 -13.21 -1.19 -18.75
N SER A 29 -13.22 -1.52 -17.46
CA SER A 29 -12.36 -0.90 -16.46
C SER A 29 -10.87 -1.19 -16.67
N PHE A 30 -10.52 -2.37 -17.21
CA PHE A 30 -9.13 -2.65 -17.61
C PHE A 30 -8.74 -2.00 -18.95
N GLY A 31 -9.68 -1.41 -19.69
CA GLY A 31 -9.45 -0.93 -21.06
C GLY A 31 -9.34 -2.06 -22.09
N ILE A 32 -9.81 -3.27 -21.74
CA ILE A 32 -9.82 -4.43 -22.63
C ILE A 32 -10.99 -4.29 -23.60
N ASN A 33 -10.67 -4.10 -24.88
CA ASN A 33 -11.66 -4.06 -25.95
C ASN A 33 -12.11 -5.47 -26.34
N LEU A 34 -13.40 -5.60 -26.69
CA LEU A 34 -13.96 -6.82 -27.29
C LEU A 34 -13.33 -7.10 -28.67
N GLY A 35 -13.50 -8.33 -29.17
CA GLY A 35 -12.91 -8.77 -30.45
C GLY A 35 -11.58 -9.51 -30.30
N PHE A 36 -11.30 -10.09 -29.14
CA PHE A 36 -10.10 -10.87 -28.86
C PHE A 36 -10.13 -12.32 -29.40
N GLY A 37 -11.25 -12.78 -29.96
CA GLY A 37 -11.38 -14.13 -30.52
C GLY A 37 -11.24 -15.23 -29.46
N ASP A 38 -10.48 -16.27 -29.79
CA ASP A 38 -10.25 -17.45 -28.93
C ASP A 38 -9.03 -17.33 -28.00
N LYS A 39 -8.46 -16.12 -27.88
CA LYS A 39 -7.26 -15.86 -27.08
C LYS A 39 -7.42 -16.20 -25.60
N THR A 40 -6.32 -16.62 -24.98
CA THR A 40 -6.23 -16.83 -23.53
C THR A 40 -6.27 -15.51 -22.77
N VAL A 41 -6.53 -15.55 -21.47
CA VAL A 41 -6.45 -14.36 -20.59
C VAL A 41 -5.10 -13.67 -20.74
N ARG A 42 -4.01 -14.45 -20.68
CA ARG A 42 -2.64 -13.95 -20.84
C ARG A 42 -2.47 -13.21 -22.16
N GLU A 43 -2.82 -13.84 -23.27
CA GLU A 43 -2.67 -13.27 -24.61
C GLU A 43 -3.46 -11.96 -24.78
N VAL A 44 -4.67 -11.88 -24.20
CA VAL A 44 -5.48 -10.66 -24.25
C VAL A 44 -4.84 -9.55 -23.42
N CYS A 45 -4.49 -9.85 -22.16
CA CYS A 45 -3.90 -8.89 -21.24
C CYS A 45 -2.59 -8.32 -21.80
N GLU A 46 -1.68 -9.18 -22.25
CA GLU A 46 -0.42 -8.77 -22.88
C GLU A 46 -0.65 -7.89 -24.12
N SER A 47 -1.59 -8.26 -24.98
CA SER A 47 -1.88 -7.48 -26.20
C SER A 47 -2.50 -6.11 -25.95
N GLN A 48 -3.10 -5.90 -24.78
CA GLN A 48 -3.75 -4.64 -24.39
C GLN A 48 -3.05 -3.94 -23.22
N ASN A 49 -1.81 -4.33 -22.93
CA ASN A 49 -0.97 -3.74 -21.88
C ASN A 49 -1.64 -3.73 -20.50
N VAL A 50 -2.29 -4.83 -20.16
CA VAL A 50 -2.89 -5.09 -18.84
C VAL A 50 -2.05 -6.14 -18.13
N ASP A 51 -1.72 -5.91 -16.87
CA ASP A 51 -1.05 -6.91 -16.06
C ASP A 51 -1.97 -8.12 -15.82
N THR A 52 -1.52 -9.30 -16.26
CA THR A 52 -2.33 -10.53 -16.23
C THR A 52 -2.63 -10.97 -14.79
N TYR A 53 -1.68 -10.80 -13.88
CA TYR A 53 -1.85 -11.21 -12.49
C TYR A 53 -2.88 -10.32 -11.79
N THR A 54 -2.74 -8.99 -11.89
CA THR A 54 -3.71 -8.05 -11.34
C THR A 54 -5.11 -8.24 -11.93
N PHE A 55 -5.21 -8.52 -13.23
CA PHE A 55 -6.47 -8.87 -13.88
C PHE A 55 -7.13 -10.09 -13.22
N LEU A 56 -6.40 -11.20 -13.11
CA LEU A 56 -6.91 -12.44 -12.53
C LEU A 56 -7.22 -12.29 -11.03
N ALA A 57 -6.45 -11.51 -10.28
CA ALA A 57 -6.72 -11.23 -8.89
C ALA A 57 -8.10 -10.55 -8.71
N ILE A 58 -8.39 -9.52 -9.50
CA ILE A 58 -9.69 -8.83 -9.47
C ILE A 58 -10.82 -9.74 -9.95
N VAL A 59 -10.63 -10.45 -11.07
CA VAL A 59 -11.65 -11.33 -11.65
C VAL A 59 -12.00 -12.49 -10.71
N ASN A 60 -10.99 -13.14 -10.12
CA ASN A 60 -11.22 -14.24 -9.18
C ASN A 60 -11.83 -13.74 -7.85
N LEU A 61 -11.46 -12.56 -7.36
CA LEU A 61 -12.12 -11.96 -6.21
C LEU A 61 -13.60 -11.68 -6.50
N THR A 62 -13.89 -10.97 -7.59
CA THR A 62 -15.24 -10.48 -7.88
C THR A 62 -16.21 -11.58 -8.30
N ILE A 63 -15.72 -12.67 -8.90
CA ILE A 63 -16.58 -13.79 -9.34
C ILE A 63 -16.64 -14.91 -8.30
N ASN A 64 -15.49 -15.28 -7.75
CA ASN A 64 -15.36 -16.45 -6.89
C ASN A 64 -15.25 -16.10 -5.40
N GLY A 65 -15.11 -14.82 -5.04
CA GLY A 65 -14.83 -14.41 -3.66
C GLY A 65 -13.44 -14.84 -3.19
N TYR A 66 -12.56 -15.22 -4.12
CA TYR A 66 -11.23 -15.72 -3.79
C TYR A 66 -10.32 -14.55 -3.43
N LYS A 67 -9.95 -14.50 -2.15
CA LYS A 67 -8.91 -13.62 -1.62
C LYS A 67 -7.62 -14.44 -1.72
N GLY A 68 -6.74 -14.10 -2.67
CA GLY A 68 -5.49 -14.84 -2.86
C GLY A 68 -4.62 -14.90 -1.61
N ASP A 69 -3.55 -15.70 -1.66
CA ASP A 69 -2.50 -15.60 -0.64
C ASP A 69 -1.94 -14.17 -0.61
N GLU A 70 -1.64 -13.67 0.58
CA GLU A 70 -1.32 -12.26 0.93
C GLU A 70 -0.06 -11.68 0.25
N ASP A 71 0.50 -12.34 -0.77
CA ASP A 71 1.71 -11.91 -1.44
C ASP A 71 1.42 -10.76 -2.43
N SER A 72 1.17 -9.59 -1.85
CA SER A 72 1.00 -8.30 -2.52
C SER A 72 2.15 -7.92 -3.47
N ASN A 73 3.27 -8.67 -3.46
CA ASN A 73 4.45 -8.40 -4.27
C ASN A 73 4.26 -8.62 -5.77
N GLU A 74 3.26 -9.41 -6.19
CA GLU A 74 2.99 -9.66 -7.63
C GLU A 74 1.98 -8.68 -8.24
N LEU A 75 1.29 -7.87 -7.43
CA LEU A 75 0.30 -6.91 -7.92
C LEU A 75 0.96 -5.73 -8.65
N ASN A 76 0.54 -5.50 -9.89
CA ASN A 76 0.86 -4.29 -10.62
C ASN A 76 -0.07 -3.13 -10.18
N ILE A 77 0.42 -2.28 -9.29
CA ILE A 77 -0.33 -1.13 -8.76
C ILE A 77 -0.79 -0.15 -9.85
N PRO A 78 0.00 0.19 -10.88
CA PRO A 78 -0.48 1.03 -11.97
C PRO A 78 -1.73 0.48 -12.68
N THR A 79 -1.76 -0.82 -12.96
CA THR A 79 -2.93 -1.50 -13.55
C THR A 79 -4.14 -1.44 -12.63
N LEU A 80 -3.93 -1.60 -11.31
CA LEU A 80 -4.99 -1.50 -10.31
C LEU A 80 -5.58 -0.09 -10.22
N ILE A 81 -4.74 0.95 -10.21
CA ILE A 81 -5.20 2.35 -10.24
C ILE A 81 -5.93 2.65 -11.54
N GLN A 82 -5.43 2.19 -12.68
CA GLN A 82 -6.13 2.32 -13.97
C GLN A 82 -7.53 1.71 -13.91
N TYR A 83 -7.65 0.50 -13.37
CA TYR A 83 -8.92 -0.19 -13.18
C TYR A 83 -9.91 0.61 -12.32
N LEU A 84 -9.45 1.14 -11.17
CA LEU A 84 -10.30 1.93 -10.27
C LEU A 84 -10.74 3.25 -10.92
N ARG A 85 -9.80 4.00 -11.53
CA ARG A 85 -10.09 5.25 -12.26
C ARG A 85 -11.09 5.05 -13.40
N ALA A 86 -10.89 4.01 -14.21
CA ALA A 86 -11.81 3.70 -15.30
C ALA A 86 -13.20 3.31 -14.78
N SER A 87 -13.26 2.59 -13.66
CA SER A 87 -14.52 2.30 -12.96
C SER A 87 -15.20 3.60 -12.50
N HIS A 88 -14.47 4.55 -11.93
CA HIS A 88 -15.01 5.86 -11.55
C HIS A 88 -15.60 6.61 -12.74
N SER A 89 -14.86 6.73 -13.85
CA SER A 89 -15.37 7.35 -15.08
C SER A 89 -16.65 6.68 -15.57
N TYR A 90 -16.71 5.33 -15.56
CA TYR A 90 -17.91 4.60 -15.92
C TYR A 90 -19.12 5.00 -15.05
N TYR A 91 -18.96 5.08 -13.73
CA TYR A 91 -20.06 5.49 -12.86
C TYR A 91 -20.45 6.95 -13.02
N LEU A 92 -19.47 7.85 -12.99
CA LEU A 92 -19.71 9.29 -12.93
C LEU A 92 -20.20 9.85 -14.25
N ASP A 93 -19.64 9.37 -15.36
CA ASP A 93 -19.87 9.92 -16.69
C ASP A 93 -20.94 9.15 -17.48
N PHE A 94 -21.20 7.89 -17.13
CA PHE A 94 -22.16 7.04 -17.83
C PHE A 94 -23.28 6.50 -16.94
N GLN A 95 -22.99 5.61 -15.99
CA GLN A 95 -24.02 4.81 -15.29
C GLN A 95 -24.98 5.67 -14.47
N LEU A 96 -24.46 6.59 -13.66
CA LEU A 96 -25.31 7.44 -12.80
C LEU A 96 -26.17 8.41 -13.63
N PRO A 97 -25.62 9.14 -14.62
CA PRO A 97 -26.44 9.95 -15.54
C PRO A 97 -27.47 9.12 -16.33
N PHE A 98 -27.10 7.91 -16.75
CA PHE A 98 -27.97 7.01 -17.51
C PHE A 98 -29.21 6.61 -16.71
N ILE A 99 -29.01 6.06 -15.50
CA ILE A 99 -30.13 5.67 -14.62
C ILE A 99 -30.97 6.90 -14.26
N ARG A 100 -30.35 8.07 -14.02
CA ARG A 100 -31.11 9.30 -13.76
C ARG A 100 -32.05 9.66 -14.91
N LYS A 101 -31.57 9.53 -16.16
CA LYS A 101 -32.38 9.77 -17.36
C LYS A 101 -33.52 8.76 -17.48
N GLU A 102 -33.27 7.49 -17.19
CA GLU A 102 -34.30 6.46 -17.20
C GLU A 102 -35.38 6.69 -16.15
N LEU A 103 -34.99 7.03 -14.92
CA LEU A 103 -35.93 7.39 -13.85
C LEU A 103 -36.82 8.56 -14.26
N THR A 104 -36.26 9.61 -14.88
CA THR A 104 -37.05 10.74 -15.38
C THR A 104 -38.04 10.30 -16.47
N GLY A 105 -37.62 9.41 -17.37
CA GLY A 105 -38.49 8.91 -18.44
C GLY A 105 -39.60 7.98 -17.95
N ALA A 106 -39.35 7.26 -16.85
CA ALA A 106 -40.25 6.27 -16.29
C ALA A 106 -41.23 6.84 -15.24
N LEU A 107 -40.87 7.96 -14.59
CA LEU A 107 -41.64 8.59 -13.54
C LEU A 107 -42.47 9.78 -14.02
N ASP A 108 -43.61 10.01 -13.37
CA ASP A 108 -44.42 11.21 -13.60
C ASP A 108 -43.98 12.34 -12.67
N GLU A 109 -43.32 13.38 -13.18
CA GLU A 109 -42.85 14.51 -12.37
C GLU A 109 -43.96 15.30 -11.68
N THR A 110 -45.23 15.13 -12.07
CA THR A 110 -46.37 15.73 -11.35
C THR A 110 -46.67 15.03 -10.02
N ASN A 111 -46.23 13.78 -9.88
CA ASN A 111 -46.42 12.95 -8.69
C ASN A 111 -45.38 13.28 -7.60
N ASN A 112 -45.83 13.55 -6.38
CA ASN A 112 -44.96 13.84 -5.24
C ASN A 112 -44.00 12.68 -4.90
N LEU A 113 -44.43 11.43 -5.10
CA LEU A 113 -43.60 10.25 -4.87
C LEU A 113 -42.48 10.14 -5.90
N ALA A 114 -42.76 10.46 -7.16
CA ALA A 114 -41.76 10.52 -8.21
C ALA A 114 -40.67 11.56 -7.88
N ARG A 115 -41.07 12.76 -7.43
CA ARG A 115 -40.12 13.80 -7.00
C ARG A 115 -39.25 13.34 -5.84
N LEU A 116 -39.82 12.61 -4.87
CA LEU A 116 -39.07 12.03 -3.76
C LEU A 116 -38.02 11.02 -4.24
N ILE A 117 -38.40 10.12 -5.16
CA ILE A 117 -37.47 9.13 -5.74
C ILE A 117 -36.32 9.81 -6.47
N LEU A 118 -36.61 10.81 -7.30
CA LEU A 118 -35.57 11.55 -8.02
C LEU A 118 -34.61 12.25 -7.06
N ARG A 119 -35.13 12.84 -5.97
CA ARG A 119 -34.30 13.45 -4.93
C ARG A 119 -33.40 12.44 -4.22
N LEU A 120 -33.96 11.29 -3.80
CA LEU A 120 -33.19 10.22 -3.17
C LEU A 120 -32.07 9.70 -4.08
N TYR A 121 -32.36 9.58 -5.38
CA TYR A 121 -31.37 9.21 -6.38
C TYR A 121 -30.28 10.27 -6.53
N ASP A 122 -30.65 11.54 -6.66
CA ASP A 122 -29.70 12.65 -6.82
C ASP A 122 -28.76 12.75 -5.60
N GLU A 123 -29.29 12.55 -4.40
CA GLU A 123 -28.47 12.49 -3.18
C GLU A 123 -27.54 11.28 -3.13
N TYR A 124 -28.01 10.11 -3.57
CA TYR A 124 -27.19 8.91 -3.69
C TYR A 124 -26.04 9.13 -4.69
N ALA A 125 -26.35 9.59 -5.90
CA ALA A 125 -25.36 9.88 -6.94
C ALA A 125 -24.37 10.98 -6.51
N HIS A 126 -24.83 11.97 -5.74
CA HIS A 126 -23.95 12.98 -5.15
C HIS A 126 -22.96 12.38 -4.16
N SER A 127 -23.42 11.45 -3.31
CA SER A 127 -22.56 10.76 -2.35
C SER A 127 -21.45 9.95 -3.03
N ILE A 128 -21.80 9.13 -4.01
CA ILE A 128 -20.84 8.34 -4.81
C ILE A 128 -19.83 9.26 -5.50
N ARG A 129 -20.32 10.37 -6.10
CA ARG A 129 -19.44 11.37 -6.73
C ARG A 129 -18.45 11.98 -5.74
N ASN A 130 -18.87 12.31 -4.53
CA ASN A 130 -17.96 12.89 -3.53
C ASN A 130 -16.90 11.90 -3.08
N HIS A 131 -17.29 10.63 -2.92
CA HIS A 131 -16.39 9.53 -2.56
C HIS A 131 -15.30 9.32 -3.61
N MET A 132 -15.67 9.03 -4.86
CA MET A 132 -14.71 8.79 -5.94
C MET A 132 -13.83 10.03 -6.19
N ARG A 133 -14.39 11.25 -6.10
CA ARG A 133 -13.59 12.48 -6.21
C ARG A 133 -12.61 12.67 -5.07
N TYR A 134 -12.91 12.15 -3.88
CA TYR A 134 -11.96 12.18 -2.77
C TYR A 134 -10.78 11.26 -3.07
N GLU A 135 -11.03 10.06 -3.56
CA GLU A 135 -9.95 9.14 -3.95
C GLU A 135 -9.06 9.72 -5.05
N GLU A 136 -9.64 10.23 -6.13
CA GLU A 136 -8.91 10.84 -7.24
C GLU A 136 -8.02 12.02 -6.79
N LYS A 137 -8.47 12.77 -5.78
CA LYS A 137 -7.77 13.99 -5.32
C LYS A 137 -6.80 13.76 -4.18
N ASN A 138 -6.98 12.69 -3.40
CA ASN A 138 -6.22 12.48 -2.17
C ASN A 138 -5.55 11.11 -2.16
N VAL A 139 -6.30 10.03 -2.41
CA VAL A 139 -5.81 8.65 -2.28
C VAL A 139 -4.86 8.29 -3.42
N PHE A 140 -5.26 8.47 -4.68
CA PHE A 140 -4.39 8.10 -5.81
C PHE A 140 -3.13 8.94 -5.92
N PRO A 141 -3.15 10.27 -5.72
CA PRO A 141 -1.91 11.07 -5.64
C PRO A 141 -0.99 10.63 -4.50
N TYR A 142 -1.57 10.23 -3.36
CA TYR A 142 -0.79 9.66 -2.25
C TYR A 142 -0.12 8.33 -2.63
N VAL A 143 -0.83 7.45 -3.33
CA VAL A 143 -0.25 6.21 -3.85
C VAL A 143 0.84 6.49 -4.89
N ASP A 144 0.64 7.46 -5.77
CA ASP A 144 1.67 7.89 -6.73
C ASP A 144 2.93 8.36 -5.98
N ASP A 145 2.80 9.12 -4.89
CA ASP A 145 3.92 9.52 -4.04
C ASP A 145 4.64 8.31 -3.41
N LEU A 146 3.89 7.33 -2.90
CA LEU A 146 4.46 6.10 -2.35
C LEU A 146 5.24 5.31 -3.41
N LEU A 147 4.69 5.16 -4.61
CA LEU A 147 5.38 4.48 -5.72
C LEU A 147 6.67 5.20 -6.14
N ASN A 148 6.74 6.51 -5.93
CA ASN A 148 7.94 7.33 -6.12
C ASN A 148 8.85 7.39 -4.88
N GLY A 149 8.59 6.56 -3.85
CA GLY A 149 9.39 6.46 -2.63
C GLY A 149 9.21 7.62 -1.65
N LYS A 150 8.18 8.45 -1.82
CA LYS A 150 7.86 9.57 -0.93
C LYS A 150 6.84 9.13 0.11
N ILE A 151 7.15 9.36 1.39
CA ILE A 151 6.25 9.06 2.50
C ILE A 151 5.59 10.37 2.95
N ASN A 152 4.26 10.40 3.01
CA ASN A 152 3.53 11.49 3.64
C ASN A 152 3.47 11.28 5.16
N GLU A 153 3.80 12.31 5.95
CA GLU A 153 3.77 12.24 7.42
C GLU A 153 2.36 12.42 8.00
N THR A 154 1.46 13.02 7.24
CA THR A 154 0.12 13.46 7.68
C THR A 154 -1.02 12.64 7.10
N TYR A 155 -0.73 11.75 6.15
CA TYR A 155 -1.71 10.92 5.45
C TYR A 155 -1.20 9.49 5.29
N ASP A 156 -2.08 8.52 5.53
CA ASP A 156 -1.85 7.09 5.33
C ASP A 156 -3.12 6.39 4.82
N ILE A 157 -2.97 5.18 4.29
CA ILE A 157 -4.11 4.41 3.77
C ILE A 157 -5.13 4.06 4.87
N GLU A 158 -4.72 4.01 6.14
CA GLU A 158 -5.64 3.78 7.27
C GLU A 158 -6.61 4.96 7.47
N THR A 159 -6.18 6.18 7.17
CA THR A 159 -7.04 7.37 7.18
C THR A 159 -8.18 7.22 6.17
N TYR A 160 -7.90 6.65 4.99
CA TYR A 160 -8.93 6.31 4.01
C TYR A 160 -9.82 5.15 4.49
N SER A 161 -9.20 4.02 4.85
CA SER A 161 -9.89 2.77 5.18
C SER A 161 -10.93 2.92 6.30
N LYS A 162 -10.66 3.72 7.34
CA LYS A 162 -11.62 3.96 8.45
C LYS A 162 -12.90 4.66 8.03
N HIS A 163 -12.88 5.39 6.92
CA HIS A 163 -14.00 6.18 6.43
C HIS A 163 -14.64 5.57 5.16
N HIS A 164 -14.11 4.46 4.66
CA HIS A 164 -14.62 3.72 3.50
C HIS A 164 -15.89 2.91 3.87
N GLY A 165 -16.93 2.93 3.02
CA GLY A 165 -18.08 1.99 3.12
C GLY A 165 -19.40 2.45 3.78
N GLN A 166 -19.73 3.75 3.86
CA GLN A 166 -20.94 4.21 4.61
C GLN A 166 -22.23 4.53 3.82
N THR A 167 -22.44 4.05 2.59
CA THR A 167 -23.49 4.63 1.73
C THR A 167 -24.36 3.66 0.94
N ASP A 168 -25.31 2.97 1.59
CA ASP A 168 -26.32 2.16 0.87
C ASP A 168 -27.78 2.30 1.33
N LEU A 169 -28.06 3.04 2.42
CA LEU A 169 -29.42 3.14 2.96
C LEU A 169 -30.39 3.84 1.99
N LYS A 170 -29.93 4.89 1.29
CA LYS A 170 -30.77 5.70 0.39
C LYS A 170 -31.24 4.91 -0.83
N LEU A 171 -30.38 4.08 -1.40
CA LEU A 171 -30.73 3.28 -2.58
C LEU A 171 -31.73 2.18 -2.21
N LYS A 172 -31.57 1.58 -1.02
CA LYS A 172 -32.54 0.62 -0.47
C LYS A 172 -33.91 1.27 -0.27
N GLU A 173 -33.96 2.47 0.30
CA GLU A 173 -35.21 3.23 0.45
C GLU A 173 -35.86 3.53 -0.89
N LEU A 174 -35.08 4.05 -1.85
CA LEU A 174 -35.55 4.34 -3.21
C LEU A 174 -36.18 3.09 -3.86
N LYS A 175 -35.48 1.96 -3.87
CA LYS A 175 -35.97 0.70 -4.46
C LYS A 175 -37.26 0.25 -3.78
N ASN A 176 -37.32 0.30 -2.45
CA ASN A 176 -38.52 -0.06 -1.70
C ASN A 176 -39.71 0.83 -2.04
N ILE A 177 -39.48 2.14 -2.24
CA ILE A 177 -40.54 3.07 -2.61
C ILE A 177 -41.09 2.72 -3.99
N ILE A 178 -40.21 2.49 -4.98
CA ILE A 178 -40.60 2.10 -6.34
C ILE A 178 -41.43 0.81 -6.32
N ILE A 179 -40.96 -0.23 -5.64
CA ILE A 179 -41.63 -1.54 -5.62
C ILE A 179 -43.00 -1.49 -4.93
N LYS A 180 -43.12 -0.74 -3.82
CA LYS A 180 -44.31 -0.82 -2.96
C LYS A 180 -45.41 0.18 -3.32
N TYR A 181 -45.05 1.35 -3.85
CA TYR A 181 -45.96 2.50 -3.84
C TYR A 181 -46.15 3.19 -5.20
N LEU A 182 -45.43 2.79 -6.26
CA LEU A 182 -45.66 3.33 -7.60
C LEU A 182 -46.67 2.47 -8.37
N PRO A 183 -47.89 2.97 -8.63
CA PRO A 183 -48.91 2.24 -9.39
C PRO A 183 -48.56 2.20 -10.88
N SER A 184 -48.97 1.13 -11.55
CA SER A 184 -48.57 0.80 -12.91
C SER A 184 -49.67 1.08 -13.94
N ASN A 185 -49.35 1.89 -14.96
CA ASN A 185 -50.07 1.90 -16.24
C ASN A 185 -49.14 1.40 -17.35
N GLY A 186 -49.46 0.24 -17.94
CA GLY A 186 -48.83 -0.29 -19.16
C GLY A 186 -47.32 -0.02 -19.30
N LEU A 187 -46.96 0.73 -20.34
CA LEU A 187 -45.57 1.02 -20.76
C LEU A 187 -44.66 1.57 -19.64
N ARG A 188 -45.16 2.43 -18.75
CA ARG A 188 -44.34 3.02 -17.68
C ARG A 188 -43.91 1.99 -16.65
N ASN A 189 -44.70 0.93 -16.45
CA ASN A 189 -44.31 -0.17 -15.57
C ASN A 189 -43.10 -0.93 -16.10
N ASN A 190 -43.03 -1.19 -17.41
CA ASN A 190 -41.89 -1.86 -18.03
C ASN A 190 -40.64 -0.99 -17.96
N GLN A 191 -40.77 0.32 -18.18
CA GLN A 191 -39.67 1.28 -18.04
C GLN A 191 -39.15 1.33 -16.59
N LEU A 192 -40.05 1.44 -15.61
CA LEU A 192 -39.67 1.41 -14.19
C LEU A 192 -39.03 0.08 -13.79
N THR A 193 -39.50 -1.04 -14.32
CA THR A 193 -38.93 -2.37 -14.05
C THR A 193 -37.50 -2.47 -14.61
N ALA A 194 -37.29 -2.01 -15.85
CA ALA A 194 -35.95 -1.97 -16.45
C ALA A 194 -35.01 -1.04 -15.65
N THR A 195 -35.47 0.17 -15.33
CA THR A 195 -34.69 1.13 -14.53
C THR A 195 -34.34 0.55 -13.16
N LEU A 196 -35.28 -0.15 -12.52
CA LEU A 196 -35.06 -0.80 -11.23
C LEU A 196 -34.01 -1.91 -11.34
N TYR A 197 -34.04 -2.71 -12.40
CA TYR A 197 -33.02 -3.72 -12.68
C TYR A 197 -31.62 -3.09 -12.82
N ASP A 198 -31.51 -1.98 -13.54
CA ASP A 198 -30.25 -1.26 -13.70
C ASP A 198 -29.74 -0.63 -12.40
N ILE A 199 -30.65 -0.20 -11.52
CA ILE A 199 -30.31 0.23 -10.16
C ILE A 199 -29.75 -0.93 -9.33
N TYR A 200 -30.38 -2.10 -9.37
CA TYR A 200 -29.87 -3.28 -8.66
C TYR A 200 -28.48 -3.69 -9.17
N ASN A 201 -28.29 -3.71 -10.49
CA ASN A 201 -26.98 -4.00 -11.06
C ASN A 201 -25.96 -2.97 -10.59
N CYS A 202 -26.26 -1.67 -10.72
CA CYS A 202 -25.36 -0.59 -10.28
C CYS A 202 -24.89 -0.75 -8.83
N GLU A 203 -25.81 -1.12 -7.92
CA GLU A 203 -25.48 -1.38 -6.51
C GLU A 203 -24.54 -2.58 -6.34
N GLN A 204 -24.81 -3.69 -7.03
CA GLN A 204 -23.95 -4.87 -6.99
C GLN A 204 -22.55 -4.56 -7.52
N TRP A 205 -22.47 -3.79 -8.59
CA TRP A 205 -21.21 -3.37 -9.19
C TRP A 205 -20.40 -2.47 -8.26
N LEU A 206 -21.06 -1.55 -7.55
CA LEU A 206 -20.38 -0.72 -6.54
C LEU A 206 -19.90 -1.56 -5.36
N THR A 207 -20.68 -2.57 -4.95
CA THR A 207 -20.24 -3.52 -3.91
C THR A 207 -18.97 -4.26 -4.33
N LEU A 208 -18.90 -4.72 -5.59
CA LEU A 208 -17.70 -5.38 -6.12
C LEU A 208 -16.50 -4.42 -6.23
N HIS A 209 -16.74 -3.17 -6.59
CA HIS A 209 -15.71 -2.12 -6.61
C HIS A 209 -15.15 -1.85 -5.22
N SER A 210 -16.00 -1.63 -4.21
CA SER A 210 -15.56 -1.49 -2.82
C SER A 210 -14.84 -2.75 -2.31
N MET A 211 -15.26 -3.95 -2.75
CA MET A 211 -14.56 -5.19 -2.41
C MET A 211 -13.13 -5.24 -3.00
N VAL A 212 -12.93 -4.79 -4.24
CA VAL A 212 -11.58 -4.67 -4.82
C VAL A 212 -10.73 -3.69 -4.01
N GLU A 213 -11.33 -2.59 -3.54
CA GLU A 213 -10.61 -1.63 -2.72
C GLU A 213 -10.21 -2.20 -1.36
N ASP A 214 -11.17 -2.77 -0.64
CA ASP A 214 -11.00 -3.29 0.72
C ASP A 214 -10.08 -4.52 0.76
N GLU A 215 -10.17 -5.40 -0.23
CA GLU A 215 -9.52 -6.72 -0.20
C GLU A 215 -8.24 -6.78 -1.04
N ILE A 216 -8.02 -5.85 -1.98
CA ILE A 216 -6.81 -5.84 -2.83
C ILE A 216 -6.06 -4.52 -2.67
N PHE A 217 -6.70 -3.39 -2.99
CA PHE A 217 -6.01 -2.10 -3.06
C PHE A 217 -5.45 -1.66 -1.70
N ILE A 218 -6.30 -1.55 -0.69
CA ILE A 218 -5.91 -1.09 0.65
C ILE A 218 -4.80 -2.00 1.24
N PRO A 219 -4.92 -3.35 1.22
CA PRO A 219 -3.84 -4.24 1.68
C PRO A 219 -2.53 -4.05 0.90
N ALA A 220 -2.58 -3.91 -0.42
CA ALA A 220 -1.39 -3.71 -1.25
C ALA A 220 -0.67 -2.39 -0.91
N ILE A 221 -1.42 -1.29 -0.78
CA ILE A 221 -0.85 0.01 -0.40
C ILE A 221 -0.27 -0.04 1.02
N ARG A 222 -0.97 -0.68 1.97
CA ARG A 222 -0.48 -0.89 3.34
C ARG A 222 0.85 -1.64 3.37
N HIS A 223 1.02 -2.65 2.50
CA HIS A 223 2.28 -3.37 2.38
C HIS A 223 3.42 -2.48 1.88
N ILE A 224 3.16 -1.68 0.83
CA ILE A 224 4.12 -0.74 0.26
C ILE A 224 4.54 0.31 1.30
N GLU A 225 3.57 0.91 2.00
CA GLU A 225 3.83 1.86 3.09
C GLU A 225 4.73 1.26 4.16
N LYS A 226 4.42 0.05 4.62
CA LYS A 226 5.21 -0.65 5.65
C LYS A 226 6.63 -0.90 5.18
N LYS A 227 6.81 -1.35 3.93
CA LYS A 227 8.14 -1.61 3.33
C LYS A 227 8.96 -0.33 3.21
N LEU A 228 8.36 0.78 2.79
CA LEU A 228 9.02 2.08 2.70
C LEU A 228 9.39 2.62 4.08
N ARG A 229 8.48 2.55 5.06
CA ARG A 229 8.77 2.98 6.45
C ARG A 229 9.86 2.14 7.09
N GLN A 230 9.87 0.82 6.87
CA GLN A 230 10.95 -0.05 7.34
C GLN A 230 12.28 0.30 6.68
N SER A 231 12.28 0.55 5.37
CA SER A 231 13.48 0.96 4.63
C SER A 231 13.99 2.33 5.10
N ASP A 232 13.12 3.30 5.33
CA ASP A 232 13.46 4.62 5.88
C ASP A 232 14.02 4.51 7.30
N VAL A 233 13.44 3.65 8.15
CA VAL A 233 13.99 3.36 9.48
C VAL A 233 15.35 2.67 9.38
N SER A 234 15.55 1.71 8.48
CA SER A 234 16.84 1.07 8.25
C SER A 234 17.89 2.06 7.73
N ILE A 235 17.52 2.98 6.84
CA ILE A 235 18.38 4.05 6.34
C ILE A 235 18.68 5.06 7.45
N LYS A 236 17.70 5.46 8.26
CA LYS A 236 17.88 6.33 9.43
C LYS A 236 18.75 5.68 10.50
N ILE A 237 18.60 4.39 10.76
CA ILE A 237 19.48 3.64 11.66
C ILE A 237 20.89 3.56 11.05
N SER A 238 21.02 3.25 9.77
CA SER A 238 22.32 3.24 9.08
C SER A 238 22.98 4.62 9.08
N SER A 239 22.22 5.70 8.90
CA SER A 239 22.69 7.08 8.93
C SER A 239 23.00 7.55 10.34
N MET A 240 22.25 7.13 11.36
CA MET A 240 22.58 7.34 12.77
C MET A 240 23.81 6.54 13.20
N LEU A 241 23.98 5.31 12.71
CA LEU A 241 25.18 4.49 12.91
C LEU A 241 26.40 5.05 12.17
N SER A 242 26.20 5.76 11.06
CA SER A 242 27.27 6.47 10.33
C SER A 242 27.45 7.94 10.78
N GLN A 243 26.52 8.49 11.56
CA GLN A 243 26.65 9.77 12.28
C GLN A 243 27.10 9.61 13.73
N VAL A 244 27.23 8.38 14.25
CA VAL A 244 28.31 8.12 15.19
C VAL A 244 29.58 8.44 14.40
N PRO A 245 30.39 9.42 14.81
CA PRO A 245 31.61 9.71 14.08
C PRO A 245 32.44 8.43 14.09
N HIS A 246 32.43 7.72 12.96
CA HIS A 246 33.47 6.76 12.62
C HIS A 246 34.69 7.56 12.17
N SER A 247 35.16 8.47 13.06
CA SER A 247 36.53 8.30 13.46
C SER A 247 36.60 6.86 13.95
N GLN A 248 37.26 5.98 13.19
CA GLN A 248 38.25 5.17 13.88
C GLN A 248 38.99 6.17 14.76
N GLU A 249 38.65 6.24 16.06
CA GLU A 249 39.36 7.10 17.00
C GLU A 249 40.73 6.44 17.10
N ILE A 250 41.57 6.70 16.09
CA ILE A 250 42.99 6.43 16.11
C ILE A 250 43.41 6.98 17.46
N LEU A 251 43.96 6.09 18.28
CA LEU A 251 44.48 6.48 19.57
C LEU A 251 45.36 7.70 19.33
N SER A 252 45.08 8.78 20.04
CA SER A 252 45.97 9.92 20.06
C SER A 252 47.39 9.46 20.43
N GLU A 253 48.42 10.18 20.00
CA GLU A 253 49.81 9.86 20.36
C GLU A 253 49.96 9.68 21.88
N ARG A 254 49.22 10.46 22.66
CA ARG A 254 49.21 10.36 24.11
C ARG A 254 48.58 9.08 24.64
N GLU A 255 47.52 8.59 24.01
CA GLU A 255 46.91 7.31 24.35
C GLU A 255 47.79 6.13 23.94
N LYS A 256 48.54 6.25 22.84
CA LYS A 256 49.54 5.24 22.43
C LYS A 256 50.66 5.14 23.46
N GLU A 257 51.21 6.27 23.92
CA GLU A 257 52.21 6.31 24.99
C GLU A 257 51.71 5.65 26.29
N VAL A 258 50.47 5.93 26.69
CA VAL A 258 49.86 5.32 27.88
C VAL A 258 49.68 3.80 27.70
N ILE A 259 49.29 3.32 26.51
CA ILE A 259 49.23 1.87 26.24
C ILE A 259 50.61 1.24 26.33
N VAL A 260 51.65 1.88 25.78
CA VAL A 260 53.01 1.36 25.83
C VAL A 260 53.48 1.18 27.27
N SER A 261 53.29 2.20 28.12
CA SER A 261 53.67 2.11 29.53
C SER A 261 52.85 1.08 30.31
N LEU A 262 51.57 0.87 29.96
CA LEU A 262 50.74 -0.19 30.56
C LEU A 262 51.25 -1.59 30.22
N VAL A 263 51.64 -1.83 28.97
CA VAL A 263 52.18 -3.12 28.51
C VAL A 263 53.57 -3.39 29.10
N GLN A 264 54.31 -2.33 29.47
CA GLN A 264 55.57 -2.44 30.21
C GLN A 264 55.39 -2.73 31.72
N GLY A 265 54.14 -2.84 32.19
CA GLY A 265 53.81 -3.17 33.58
C GLY A 265 53.86 -1.99 34.55
N MET A 266 53.91 -0.75 34.06
CA MET A 266 53.93 0.44 34.91
C MET A 266 52.57 0.66 35.59
N THR A 267 52.59 1.04 36.86
CA THR A 267 51.40 1.47 37.62
C THR A 267 50.94 2.86 37.18
N ASN A 268 49.68 3.22 37.47
CA ASN A 268 49.15 4.56 37.11
C ASN A 268 50.01 5.72 37.66
N LYS A 269 50.67 5.51 38.80
CA LYS A 269 51.57 6.51 39.40
C LYS A 269 52.88 6.62 38.61
N GLU A 270 53.49 5.49 38.26
CA GLU A 270 54.72 5.48 37.44
C GLU A 270 54.48 6.02 36.04
N ILE A 271 53.33 5.73 35.42
CA ILE A 271 52.93 6.30 34.11
C ILE A 271 52.79 7.82 34.21
N ALA A 272 52.16 8.31 35.28
CA ALA A 272 51.97 9.73 35.52
C ALA A 272 53.33 10.46 35.64
N ASP A 273 54.25 9.88 36.41
CA ASP A 273 55.60 10.41 36.60
C ASP A 273 56.43 10.34 35.30
N HIS A 274 56.37 9.22 34.57
CA HIS A 274 57.11 8.99 33.31
C HIS A 274 56.64 9.92 32.19
N LEU A 275 55.34 10.18 32.10
CA LEU A 275 54.76 11.02 31.07
C LEU A 275 54.63 12.49 31.51
N PHE A 276 55.02 12.86 32.74
CA PHE A 276 54.86 14.20 33.31
C PHE A 276 53.40 14.71 33.30
N ILE A 277 52.44 13.87 33.69
CA ILE A 277 51.00 14.21 33.80
C ILE A 277 50.43 13.78 35.15
N SER A 278 49.24 14.27 35.49
CA SER A 278 48.57 13.84 36.73
C SER A 278 48.07 12.39 36.64
N ILE A 279 48.01 11.69 37.79
CA ILE A 279 47.43 10.34 37.89
C ILE A 279 45.97 10.32 37.39
N ASN A 280 45.21 11.38 37.65
CA ASN A 280 43.84 11.52 37.17
C ASN A 280 43.78 11.59 35.63
N THR A 281 44.75 12.25 35.00
CA THR A 281 44.88 12.30 33.53
C THR A 281 45.16 10.91 32.96
N VAL A 282 46.00 10.11 33.61
CA VAL A 282 46.25 8.70 33.22
C VAL A 282 44.97 7.85 33.30
N ILE A 283 44.19 7.99 34.38
CA ILE A 283 42.92 7.26 34.54
C ILE A 283 41.93 7.63 33.43
N THR A 284 41.84 8.93 33.09
CA THR A 284 40.99 9.40 31.99
C THR A 284 41.45 8.83 30.65
N HIS A 285 42.76 8.83 30.35
CA HIS A 285 43.28 8.21 29.13
C HIS A 285 42.97 6.72 29.07
N ARG A 286 43.11 5.97 30.18
CA ARG A 286 42.76 4.54 30.24
C ARG A 286 41.28 4.29 29.97
N ARG A 287 40.40 5.11 30.52
CA ARG A 287 38.96 5.03 30.26
C ARG A 287 38.64 5.30 28.79
N ASN A 288 39.31 6.28 28.18
CA ASN A 288 39.15 6.59 26.77
C ASN A 288 39.68 5.48 25.87
N ILE A 289 40.85 4.91 26.18
CA ILE A 289 41.41 3.74 25.48
C ILE A 289 40.46 2.55 25.55
N ALA A 290 39.95 2.20 26.73
CA ALA A 290 39.03 1.08 26.90
C ALA A 290 37.72 1.31 26.11
N ARG A 291 37.21 2.54 26.09
CA ARG A 291 36.03 2.93 25.29
C ARG A 291 36.30 2.85 23.78
N LYS A 292 37.48 3.29 23.33
CA LYS A 292 37.88 3.32 21.91
C LYS A 292 38.15 1.92 21.36
N LEU A 293 38.85 1.09 22.12
CA LEU A 293 39.29 -0.24 21.69
C LEU A 293 38.30 -1.35 22.05
N GLN A 294 37.36 -1.09 22.96
CA GLN A 294 36.46 -2.11 23.55
C GLN A 294 37.24 -3.28 24.18
N ILE A 295 38.46 -3.01 24.65
CA ILE A 295 39.34 -3.95 25.34
C ILE A 295 39.41 -3.56 26.82
N HIS A 296 39.00 -4.48 27.68
CA HIS A 296 38.99 -4.27 29.13
C HIS A 296 40.03 -5.11 29.88
N SER A 297 40.75 -6.00 29.19
CA SER A 297 41.78 -6.86 29.79
C SER A 297 43.21 -6.37 29.48
N PRO A 298 44.13 -6.39 30.46
CA PRO A 298 45.55 -6.06 30.23
C PRO A 298 46.21 -6.92 29.14
N SER A 299 45.87 -8.21 29.10
CA SER A 299 46.35 -9.15 28.08
C SER A 299 45.86 -8.75 26.68
N GLY A 300 44.61 -8.28 26.55
CA GLY A 300 44.07 -7.79 25.29
C GLY A 300 44.77 -6.52 24.80
N LEU A 301 45.12 -5.60 25.71
CA LEU A 301 45.87 -4.38 25.35
C LEU A 301 47.29 -4.71 24.88
N THR A 302 47.91 -5.75 25.45
CA THR A 302 49.23 -6.24 25.04
C THR A 302 49.21 -6.82 23.63
N ILE A 303 48.23 -7.67 23.33
CA ILE A 303 48.02 -8.21 21.97
C ILE A 303 47.79 -7.08 20.98
N TYR A 304 46.95 -6.10 21.34
CA TYR A 304 46.69 -4.94 20.50
C TYR A 304 47.96 -4.12 20.20
N ALA A 305 48.80 -3.87 21.21
CA ALA A 305 50.04 -3.11 21.06
C ALA A 305 51.06 -3.81 20.13
N ILE A 306 51.11 -5.15 20.14
CA ILE A 306 51.98 -5.94 19.25
C ILE A 306 51.44 -5.90 17.82
N VAL A 307 50.16 -6.18 17.61
CA VAL A 307 49.54 -6.22 16.28
C VAL A 307 49.64 -4.88 15.55
N ASN A 308 49.60 -3.77 16.29
CA ASN A 308 49.69 -2.42 15.74
C ASN A 308 51.11 -1.83 15.73
N ASN A 309 52.15 -2.67 15.94
CA ASN A 309 53.57 -2.26 15.95
C ASN A 309 53.90 -1.13 16.94
N LEU A 310 53.16 -1.02 18.05
CA LEU A 310 53.44 -0.04 19.10
C LEU A 310 54.58 -0.51 20.01
N ILE A 311 54.77 -1.83 20.14
CA ILE A 311 55.82 -2.48 20.95
C ILE A 311 56.37 -3.72 20.23
N ASP A 312 57.70 -3.91 20.26
CA ASP A 312 58.37 -5.16 19.89
C ASP A 312 58.25 -6.18 21.03
N ILE A 313 57.96 -7.45 20.69
CA ILE A 313 57.73 -8.55 21.64
C ILE A 313 58.88 -8.75 22.65
N ARG A 314 60.08 -8.28 22.31
CA ARG A 314 61.28 -8.31 23.17
C ARG A 314 61.23 -7.36 24.38
N ASN A 315 60.32 -6.38 24.37
CA ASN A 315 60.20 -5.35 25.41
C ASN A 315 58.99 -5.55 26.35
N VAL A 316 58.27 -6.66 26.23
CA VAL A 316 57.12 -6.98 27.09
C VAL A 316 57.61 -7.74 28.32
N LYS A 317 57.39 -7.18 29.51
CA LYS A 317 57.58 -7.91 30.77
C LYS A 317 56.33 -8.75 31.02
N LEU A 318 56.46 -10.07 30.86
CA LEU A 318 55.43 -11.05 31.23
C LEU A 318 55.30 -11.16 32.76
#